data_AF-A0A8K0MBW8-F1
#
_entry.id   AF-A0A8K0MBW8-F1
#
_cell.length_a   1.000
_cell.length_b   1.000
_cell.length_c   1.000
_cell.angle_alpha   90.00
_cell.angle_beta   90.00
_cell.angle_gamma   90.00
#
_symmetry.space_group_name_H-M   'P 1'
#
loop_
_entity.id
_entity.type
_entity.pdbx_description
1 polymer ?
#
loop_
_entity_poly.entity_id
_entity_poly.type
_entity_poly.pdbx_seq_one_letter_code
_entity_poly.pdbx_strand_id
1 'polypeptide(L)'
;MLSKAVPYFIMPGIISDTLAGLGKPLSIQHNHQAARQWLTVWVAVYKPEDGKYFHWAISICDETRNQWHTYEAIRTSPKGPFTTNYMQCDPQRSSQCLPLCFLSRISATYFDAVTQTIKNISIPKPQGDYNCQTYVIDVCRGLVRAGHVNATDFVATLEELQVYQGEQKRDFGERGGEGKLKVVSEEYVTDSASSEEFP
;
A
#
# COMPACT_ATOMS: atom_id res chain seq x y z
N MET A 1 -34.73 -32.77 -54.06
CA MET A 1 -35.55 -33.83 -53.45
C MET A 1 -35.43 -33.66 -51.93
N LEU A 2 -36.09 -32.68 -51.29
CA LEU A 2 -37.50 -32.64 -50.87
C LEU A 2 -38.01 -33.97 -50.31
N SER A 3 -38.16 -34.04 -48.98
CA SER A 3 -39.26 -34.69 -48.25
C SER A 3 -38.83 -34.94 -46.79
N LYS A 4 -39.59 -34.67 -45.72
CA LYS A 4 -40.89 -34.05 -45.47
C LYS A 4 -40.93 -33.80 -43.95
N ALA A 5 -41.40 -32.63 -43.54
CA ALA A 5 -42.00 -32.44 -42.22
C ALA A 5 -43.45 -32.93 -42.26
N VAL A 6 -43.95 -33.56 -41.19
CA VAL A 6 -45.39 -33.63 -40.86
C VAL A 6 -45.59 -33.94 -39.35
N PRO A 7 -46.77 -33.63 -38.75
CA PRO A 7 -46.88 -32.72 -37.60
C PRO A 7 -47.86 -33.22 -36.52
N TYR A 8 -48.23 -32.32 -35.58
CA TYR A 8 -49.43 -32.30 -34.73
C TYR A 8 -49.56 -33.36 -33.62
N PHE A 9 -49.78 -32.93 -32.37
CA PHE A 9 -51.13 -32.63 -31.87
C PHE A 9 -51.07 -32.02 -30.45
N ILE A 10 -51.73 -30.89 -30.28
CA ILE A 10 -52.16 -30.34 -28.98
C ILE A 10 -53.52 -30.97 -28.68
N MET A 11 -53.74 -31.47 -27.46
CA MET A 11 -55.05 -31.41 -26.82
C MET A 11 -54.93 -31.11 -25.31
N PRO A 12 -55.86 -30.33 -24.74
CA PRO A 12 -55.81 -29.80 -23.39
C PRO A 12 -56.49 -30.73 -22.38
N GLY A 13 -56.05 -30.66 -21.12
CA GLY A 13 -56.68 -31.37 -20.02
C GLY A 13 -56.39 -30.67 -18.70
N ILE A 14 -57.24 -29.70 -18.36
CA ILE A 14 -57.34 -29.13 -17.01
C ILE A 14 -57.90 -30.22 -16.09
N ILE A 15 -57.17 -30.58 -15.04
CA ILE A 15 -57.75 -31.14 -13.82
C ILE A 15 -57.10 -30.48 -12.61
N SER A 16 -57.89 -29.61 -12.00
CA SER A 16 -58.11 -29.38 -10.58
C SER A 16 -56.92 -29.16 -9.64
N ASP A 17 -57.00 -27.99 -8.99
CA ASP A 17 -56.31 -27.61 -7.77
C ASP A 17 -56.32 -28.70 -6.69
N THR A 18 -55.20 -28.70 -5.94
CA THR A 18 -55.10 -28.74 -4.47
C THR A 18 -54.04 -29.75 -4.05
N LEU A 19 -52.87 -29.25 -3.64
CA LEU A 19 -52.26 -29.57 -2.35
C LEU A 19 -51.01 -28.73 -2.16
N ALA A 20 -51.09 -27.84 -1.17
CA ALA A 20 -49.97 -27.11 -0.60
C ALA A 20 -48.87 -28.09 -0.16
N GLY A 21 -47.67 -27.93 -0.70
CA GLY A 21 -46.52 -28.77 -0.35
C GLY A 21 -45.22 -28.17 -0.85
N LEU A 22 -44.54 -27.43 0.03
CA LEU A 22 -43.13 -27.06 0.02
C LEU A 22 -42.42 -26.92 -1.36
N GLY A 23 -42.45 -25.71 -1.90
CA GLY A 23 -41.48 -25.26 -2.90
C GLY A 23 -41.03 -23.84 -2.55
N LYS A 24 -39.86 -23.70 -1.92
CA LYS A 24 -39.20 -22.40 -1.77
C LYS A 24 -39.06 -21.79 -3.18
N PRO A 25 -39.31 -20.49 -3.39
CA PRO A 25 -38.94 -19.85 -4.64
C PRO A 25 -37.44 -20.06 -4.83
N LEU A 26 -37.06 -20.62 -5.99
CA LEU A 26 -35.70 -20.62 -6.48
C LEU A 26 -35.24 -19.17 -6.50
N SER A 27 -34.50 -18.78 -5.46
CA SER A 27 -33.75 -17.54 -5.44
C SER A 27 -32.92 -17.51 -6.71
N ILE A 28 -33.25 -16.59 -7.62
CA ILE A 28 -32.33 -16.16 -8.65
C ILE A 28 -31.11 -15.69 -7.87
N GLN A 29 -30.07 -16.53 -7.81
CA GLN A 29 -28.77 -16.11 -7.33
C GLN A 29 -28.38 -14.97 -8.25
N HIS A 30 -28.48 -13.75 -7.72
CA HIS A 30 -27.74 -12.64 -8.27
C HIS A 30 -26.33 -13.15 -8.47
N ASN A 31 -25.93 -13.20 -9.74
CA ASN A 31 -24.58 -13.43 -10.15
C ASN A 31 -23.79 -12.29 -9.52
N HIS A 32 -23.34 -12.48 -8.27
CA HIS A 32 -22.27 -11.73 -7.68
C HIS A 32 -21.08 -12.07 -8.56
N GLN A 33 -20.95 -11.33 -9.65
CA GLN A 33 -19.67 -11.03 -10.25
C GLN A 33 -18.81 -10.61 -9.06
N ALA A 34 -18.05 -11.56 -8.51
CA ALA A 34 -17.27 -11.36 -7.32
C ALA A 34 -16.42 -10.13 -7.63
N ALA A 35 -16.75 -9.01 -6.99
CA ALA A 35 -16.05 -7.76 -7.21
C ALA A 35 -14.59 -8.12 -6.98
N ARG A 36 -13.78 -8.08 -8.05
CA ARG A 36 -12.40 -8.54 -7.97
C ARG A 36 -11.74 -7.70 -6.89
N GLN A 37 -11.34 -8.35 -5.81
CA GLN A 37 -10.80 -7.73 -4.62
C GLN A 37 -9.30 -7.58 -4.87
N TRP A 38 -8.82 -6.36 -4.87
CA TRP A 38 -7.44 -6.06 -5.22
C TRP A 38 -6.73 -5.33 -4.08
N LEU A 39 -5.45 -5.63 -3.97
CA LEU A 39 -4.48 -4.82 -3.27
C LEU A 39 -3.76 -4.00 -4.32
N THR A 40 -3.62 -2.71 -4.07
CA THR A 40 -2.76 -1.87 -4.89
C THR A 40 -1.54 -1.50 -4.09
N VAL A 41 -0.37 -1.87 -4.61
CA VAL A 41 0.92 -1.66 -3.97
C VAL A 41 1.58 -0.44 -4.58
N TRP A 42 2.05 0.44 -3.71
CA TRP A 42 2.67 1.71 -4.03
C TRP A 42 4.00 1.85 -3.31
N VAL A 43 4.90 2.64 -3.87
CA VAL A 43 6.00 3.24 -3.14
C VAL A 43 5.60 4.67 -2.79
N ALA A 44 5.54 4.97 -1.49
CA ALA A 44 5.34 6.31 -0.98
C ALA A 44 6.70 6.97 -0.76
N VAL A 45 6.82 8.21 -1.24
CA VAL A 45 8.02 9.04 -1.07
C VAL A 45 7.62 10.29 -0.30
N TYR A 46 8.39 10.61 0.74
CA TYR A 46 8.17 11.79 1.56
C TYR A 46 9.35 12.74 1.44
N LYS A 47 9.04 14.04 1.33
CA LYS A 47 10.02 15.10 1.53
C LYS A 47 10.54 15.03 2.97
N PRO A 48 11.84 15.28 3.21
CA PRO A 48 12.35 15.38 4.57
C PRO A 48 11.68 16.55 5.30
N GLU A 49 11.12 16.30 6.49
CA GLU A 49 10.79 17.38 7.42
C GLU A 49 12.08 18.00 7.97
N ASP A 50 13.00 17.12 8.37
CA ASP A 50 14.36 17.42 8.78
C ASP A 50 15.36 16.56 8.00
N GLY A 51 16.49 17.17 7.62
CA GLY A 51 17.58 16.50 6.92
C GLY A 51 17.55 16.70 5.40
N LYS A 52 18.27 15.82 4.69
CA LYS A 52 18.51 15.98 3.25
C LYS A 52 17.97 14.84 2.40
N TYR A 53 17.50 13.74 2.97
CA TYR A 53 17.19 12.53 2.21
C TYR A 53 15.69 12.32 2.11
N PHE A 54 15.21 11.95 0.92
CA PHE A 54 13.84 11.48 0.78
C PHE A 54 13.63 10.20 1.58
N HIS A 55 12.49 10.11 2.26
CA HIS A 55 12.09 8.91 2.97
C HIS A 55 11.18 8.07 2.09
N TRP A 56 11.46 6.76 1.97
CA TRP A 56 10.67 5.85 1.16
C TRP A 56 9.97 4.81 2.05
N ALA A 57 8.74 4.46 1.68
CA ALA A 57 7.95 3.42 2.33
C ALA A 57 7.18 2.60 1.28
N ILE A 58 6.87 1.33 1.61
CA ILE A 58 5.95 0.49 0.84
C ILE A 58 4.56 0.66 1.42
N SER A 59 3.58 0.97 0.57
CA SER A 59 2.18 1.16 0.99
C SER A 59 1.26 0.25 0.21
N ILE A 60 0.38 -0.45 0.91
CA ILE A 60 -0.62 -1.35 0.32
C ILE A 60 -1.99 -0.77 0.63
N CYS A 61 -2.78 -0.49 -0.41
CA CYS A 61 -4.19 -0.18 -0.28
C CYS A 61 -5.01 -1.44 -0.53
N ASP A 62 -5.67 -1.94 0.50
CA ASP A 62 -6.75 -2.92 0.37
C ASP A 62 -8.01 -2.20 -0.09
N GLU A 63 -8.28 -2.24 -1.40
CA GLU A 63 -9.43 -1.56 -2.02
C GLU A 63 -10.77 -2.11 -1.52
N THR A 64 -10.76 -3.34 -1.03
CA THR A 64 -11.96 -4.02 -0.50
C THR A 64 -12.39 -3.43 0.83
N ARG A 65 -11.41 -3.10 1.68
CA ARG A 65 -11.63 -2.57 3.03
C ARG A 65 -11.44 -1.06 3.10
N ASN A 66 -10.94 -0.45 2.03
CA ASN A 66 -10.45 0.92 2.00
C ASN A 66 -9.44 1.17 3.14
N GLN A 67 -8.47 0.25 3.29
CA GLN A 67 -7.48 0.27 4.36
C GLN A 67 -6.07 0.35 3.77
N TRP A 68 -5.26 1.23 4.36
CA TRP A 68 -3.87 1.41 3.98
C TRP A 68 -2.94 0.75 4.99
N HIS A 69 -1.91 0.09 4.49
CA HIS A 69 -0.88 -0.60 5.26
C HIS A 69 0.49 -0.15 4.77
N THR A 70 1.21 0.61 5.61
CA THR A 70 2.47 1.24 5.28
C THR A 70 3.60 0.60 6.07
N TYR A 71 4.66 0.19 5.36
CA TYR A 71 5.85 -0.46 5.88
C TYR A 71 7.06 0.38 5.51
N GLU A 72 7.89 0.67 6.50
CA GLU A 72 9.05 1.54 6.32
C GLU A 72 10.21 1.10 7.21
N ALA A 73 11.41 1.57 6.89
CA ALA A 73 12.53 1.48 7.81
C ALA A 73 12.77 2.87 8.41
N ILE A 74 12.67 2.98 9.73
CA ILE A 74 12.90 4.22 10.47
C ILE A 74 14.16 4.11 11.30
N ARG A 75 14.66 5.27 11.74
CA ARG A 75 15.77 5.36 12.68
C ARG A 75 15.34 6.26 13.84
N THR A 76 15.35 5.73 15.05
CA THR A 76 14.90 6.47 16.25
C THR A 76 15.98 7.35 16.87
N SER A 77 17.24 7.21 16.44
CA SER A 77 18.34 8.09 16.85
C SER A 77 19.33 8.31 15.70
N PRO A 78 20.03 9.46 15.60
CA PRO A 78 20.89 9.77 14.46
C PRO A 78 21.98 8.73 14.15
N LYS A 79 22.49 8.06 15.18
CA LYS A 79 23.53 7.01 15.07
C LYS A 79 23.00 5.60 15.30
N GLY A 80 21.69 5.44 15.50
CA GLY A 80 21.07 4.14 15.72
C GLY A 80 20.97 3.30 14.44
N PRO A 81 20.76 1.99 14.58
CA PRO A 81 20.39 1.14 13.46
C PRO A 81 18.99 1.51 12.95
N PHE A 82 18.73 1.20 11.68
CA PHE A 82 17.35 1.21 11.19
C PHE A 82 16.57 0.03 11.78
N THR A 83 15.27 0.25 11.99
CA THR A 83 14.30 -0.76 12.39
C THR A 83 13.10 -0.69 11.47
N THR A 84 12.43 -1.82 11.25
CA THR A 84 11.17 -1.83 10.53
C THR A 84 10.07 -1.20 11.37
N ASN A 85 9.18 -0.45 10.71
CA ASN A 85 7.98 0.10 11.30
C ASN A 85 6.78 -0.23 10.41
N TYR A 86 5.62 -0.38 11.03
CA TYR A 86 4.35 -0.65 10.37
C TYR A 86 3.29 0.32 10.89
N MET A 87 2.53 0.89 9.97
CA MET A 87 1.44 1.82 10.28
C MET A 87 0.24 1.50 9.40
N GLN A 88 -0.95 1.67 9.96
CA GLN A 88 -2.20 1.60 9.19
C GLN A 88 -2.66 3.03 8.85
N CYS A 89 -1.98 3.66 7.90
CA CYS A 89 -2.24 5.04 7.51
C CYS A 89 -2.15 5.22 5.99
N ASP A 90 -2.99 6.11 5.47
CA ASP A 90 -2.92 6.59 4.09
C ASP A 90 -1.72 7.56 3.96
N PRO A 91 -0.70 7.24 3.15
CA PRO A 91 0.46 8.11 2.92
C PRO A 91 0.07 9.53 2.50
N GLN A 92 -0.98 9.66 1.68
CA GLN A 92 -1.40 10.92 1.08
C GLN A 92 -1.97 11.92 2.09
N ARG A 93 -2.22 11.48 3.33
CA ARG A 93 -2.61 12.37 4.43
C ARG A 93 -1.45 13.20 4.98
N SER A 94 -0.20 12.82 4.70
CA SER A 94 0.97 13.64 5.04
C SER A 94 1.17 14.73 4.00
N SER A 95 1.36 15.98 4.44
CA SER A 95 1.73 17.08 3.55
C SER A 95 3.11 16.92 2.89
N GLN A 96 3.95 16.03 3.43
CA GLN A 96 5.25 15.70 2.87
C GLN A 96 5.19 14.61 1.79
N CYS A 97 4.06 13.90 1.69
CA CYS A 97 3.90 12.84 0.70
C CYS A 97 3.92 13.43 -0.71
N LEU A 98 4.85 12.95 -1.51
CA LEU A 98 4.89 13.18 -2.95
C LEU A 98 3.85 12.26 -3.64
N PRO A 99 3.57 12.48 -4.93
CA PRO A 99 2.75 11.55 -5.70
C PRO A 99 3.25 10.11 -5.55
N LEU A 100 2.33 9.18 -5.29
CA LEU A 100 2.64 7.77 -5.11
C LEU A 100 3.15 7.15 -6.41
N CYS A 101 4.21 6.36 -6.32
CA CYS A 101 4.72 5.58 -7.44
C CYS A 101 4.02 4.22 -7.46
N PHE A 102 3.27 3.92 -8.52
CA PHE A 102 2.59 2.65 -8.66
C PHE A 102 3.60 1.52 -8.79
N LEU A 103 3.42 0.45 -8.02
CA LEU A 103 4.25 -0.76 -8.14
C LEU A 103 3.48 -1.89 -8.80
N SER A 104 2.32 -2.29 -8.26
CA SER A 104 1.55 -3.39 -8.87
C SER A 104 0.15 -3.50 -8.29
N ARG A 105 -0.66 -4.34 -8.92
CA ARG A 105 -1.99 -4.73 -8.43
C ARG A 105 -2.05 -6.22 -8.23
N ILE A 106 -2.41 -6.65 -7.02
CA ILE A 106 -2.31 -8.02 -6.54
C ILE A 106 -3.69 -8.47 -6.05
N SER A 107 -4.06 -9.74 -6.20
CA SER A 107 -5.31 -10.23 -5.59
C SER A 107 -5.30 -10.04 -4.07
N ALA A 108 -6.41 -9.57 -3.49
CA ALA A 108 -6.58 -9.41 -2.04
C ALA A 108 -6.41 -10.72 -1.26
N THR A 109 -6.60 -11.87 -1.91
CA THR A 109 -6.33 -13.18 -1.33
C THR A 109 -4.86 -13.39 -0.94
N TYR A 110 -3.93 -12.60 -1.49
CA TYR A 110 -2.50 -12.67 -1.18
C TYR A 110 -2.06 -11.69 -0.09
N PHE A 111 -2.98 -10.98 0.58
CA PHE A 111 -2.62 -9.96 1.58
C PHE A 111 -1.67 -10.49 2.66
N ASP A 112 -1.98 -11.64 3.24
CA ASP A 112 -1.14 -12.26 4.28
C ASP A 112 0.22 -12.70 3.72
N ALA A 113 0.26 -13.25 2.50
CA ALA A 113 1.50 -13.67 1.85
C ALA A 113 2.42 -12.49 1.49
N VAL A 114 1.84 -11.40 0.98
CA VAL A 114 2.55 -10.15 0.70
C VAL A 114 3.09 -9.56 2.00
N THR A 115 2.24 -9.45 3.03
CA THR A 115 2.63 -8.94 4.35
C THR A 115 3.75 -9.77 4.97
N GLN A 116 3.68 -11.11 4.88
CA GLN A 116 4.71 -11.99 5.41
C GLN A 116 6.03 -11.82 4.64
N THR A 117 5.97 -11.70 3.31
CA THR A 117 7.14 -11.42 2.48
C THR A 117 7.84 -10.13 2.93
N ILE A 118 7.09 -9.06 3.19
CA ILE A 118 7.64 -7.78 3.67
C ILE A 118 8.28 -7.93 5.06
N LYS A 119 7.58 -8.60 5.99
CA LYS A 119 8.07 -8.82 7.37
C LYS A 119 9.34 -9.67 7.44
N ASN A 120 9.56 -10.54 6.46
CA ASN A 120 10.75 -11.38 6.38
C ASN A 120 12.00 -10.63 5.88
N ILE A 121 11.85 -9.40 5.37
CA ILE A 121 13.00 -8.58 4.96
C ILE A 121 13.76 -8.12 6.20
N SER A 122 14.99 -8.61 6.34
CA SER A 122 15.87 -8.25 7.44
C SER A 122 16.63 -6.97 7.13
N ILE A 123 16.63 -6.04 8.06
CA ILE A 123 17.53 -4.89 8.04
C ILE A 123 18.88 -5.33 8.59
N PRO A 124 19.98 -5.22 7.82
CA PRO A 124 21.30 -5.57 8.31
C PRO A 124 21.70 -4.67 9.49
N LYS A 125 22.44 -5.25 10.44
CA LYS A 125 23.09 -4.50 11.52
C LYS A 125 24.00 -3.40 10.96
N PRO A 126 24.31 -2.32 11.71
CA PRO A 126 24.71 -0.99 11.19
C PRO A 126 26.10 -0.88 10.51
N GLN A 127 26.51 -1.89 9.75
CA GLN A 127 27.68 -1.86 8.89
C GLN A 127 27.23 -1.52 7.47
N GLY A 128 27.32 -0.24 7.10
CA GLY A 128 27.20 0.21 5.71
C GLY A 128 26.07 1.20 5.43
N ASP A 129 25.82 1.44 4.13
CA ASP A 129 24.95 2.49 3.60
C ASP A 129 23.46 2.12 3.58
N TYR A 130 23.05 1.13 4.40
CA TYR A 130 21.67 0.66 4.43
C TYR A 130 20.73 1.73 5.00
N ASN A 131 19.68 2.05 4.25
CA ASN A 131 18.70 3.07 4.62
C ASN A 131 17.28 2.69 4.19
N CYS A 132 16.32 3.59 4.38
CA CYS A 132 14.91 3.37 4.01
C CYS A 132 14.71 3.11 2.50
N GLN A 133 15.50 3.75 1.63
CA GLN A 133 15.43 3.51 0.19
C GLN A 133 15.91 2.10 -0.15
N THR A 134 17.04 1.67 0.44
CA THR A 134 17.54 0.28 0.28
C THR A 134 16.53 -0.75 0.80
N TYR A 135 15.90 -0.48 1.94
CA TYR A 135 14.84 -1.33 2.50
C TYR A 135 13.67 -1.51 1.53
N VAL A 136 13.15 -0.41 0.98
CA VAL A 136 12.04 -0.47 0.01
C VAL A 136 12.44 -1.26 -1.24
N ILE A 137 13.65 -1.07 -1.76
CA ILE A 137 14.17 -1.83 -2.90
C ILE A 137 14.22 -3.33 -2.57
N ASP A 138 14.68 -3.71 -1.39
CA ASP A 138 14.75 -5.11 -0.97
C ASP A 138 13.37 -5.73 -0.75
N VAL A 139 12.39 -4.95 -0.25
CA VAL A 139 10.99 -5.35 -0.21
C VAL A 139 10.46 -5.63 -1.61
N CYS A 140 10.63 -4.70 -2.56
CA CYS A 140 10.20 -4.91 -3.94
C CYS A 140 10.83 -6.16 -4.56
N ARG A 141 12.13 -6.38 -4.35
CA ARG A 141 12.83 -7.60 -4.79
C ARG A 141 12.25 -8.86 -4.15
N GLY A 142 11.92 -8.81 -2.87
CA GLY A 142 11.25 -9.89 -2.16
C GLY A 142 9.90 -10.24 -2.78
N LEU A 143 9.09 -9.22 -3.07
CA LEU A 143 7.78 -9.39 -3.73
C LEU A 143 7.90 -9.95 -5.15
N VAL A 144 8.91 -9.53 -5.91
CA VAL A 144 9.20 -10.10 -7.24
C VAL A 144 9.61 -11.58 -7.13
N ARG A 145 10.52 -11.92 -6.21
CA ARG A 145 10.96 -13.31 -5.99
C ARG A 145 9.81 -14.23 -5.54
N ALA A 146 8.87 -13.70 -4.76
CA ALA A 146 7.68 -14.42 -4.32
C ALA A 146 6.59 -14.51 -5.42
N GLY A 147 6.79 -13.89 -6.59
CA GLY A 147 5.83 -13.88 -7.69
C GLY A 147 4.61 -12.99 -7.45
N HIS A 148 4.67 -12.07 -6.50
CA HIS A 148 3.60 -11.13 -6.18
C HIS A 148 3.63 -9.87 -7.05
N VAL A 149 4.81 -9.46 -7.51
CA VAL A 149 5.03 -8.30 -8.37
C VAL A 149 5.78 -8.73 -9.62
N ASN A 150 5.39 -8.21 -10.78
CA ASN A 150 6.12 -8.46 -12.02
C ASN A 150 7.46 -7.72 -12.01
N ALA A 151 8.53 -8.39 -12.46
CA ALA A 151 9.85 -7.77 -12.59
C ALA A 151 9.84 -6.52 -13.49
N THR A 152 9.01 -6.51 -14.54
CA THR A 152 8.85 -5.35 -15.42
C THR A 152 8.24 -4.15 -14.68
N ASP A 153 7.19 -4.37 -13.89
CA ASP A 153 6.57 -3.30 -13.11
C ASP A 153 7.59 -2.73 -12.10
N PHE A 154 8.33 -3.61 -11.43
CA PHE A 154 9.40 -3.20 -10.50
C PHE A 154 10.47 -2.32 -11.17
N VAL A 155 10.94 -2.70 -12.37
CA VAL A 155 11.93 -1.90 -13.11
C VAL A 155 11.37 -0.52 -13.46
N ALA A 156 10.12 -0.46 -13.97
CA ALA A 156 9.47 0.80 -14.29
C ALA A 156 9.32 1.71 -13.05
N THR A 157 8.87 1.16 -11.92
CA THR A 157 8.77 1.91 -10.66
C THR A 157 10.13 2.40 -10.19
N LEU A 158 11.20 1.61 -10.34
CA LEU A 158 12.55 2.05 -9.97
C LEU A 158 13.05 3.20 -10.85
N GLU A 159 12.78 3.17 -12.15
CA GLU A 159 13.11 4.28 -13.07
C GLU A 159 12.41 5.57 -12.65
N GLU A 160 11.13 5.50 -12.27
CA GLU A 160 10.39 6.65 -11.73
C GLU A 160 10.99 7.17 -10.41
N LEU A 161 11.45 6.27 -9.54
CA LEU A 161 12.01 6.62 -8.23
C LEU A 161 13.43 7.21 -8.31
N GLN A 162 14.13 7.12 -9.44
CA GLN A 162 15.51 7.63 -9.58
C GLN A 162 15.63 9.11 -9.21
N VAL A 163 14.59 9.91 -9.49
CA VAL A 163 14.60 11.35 -9.17
C VAL A 163 14.56 11.64 -7.66
N TYR A 164 14.16 10.66 -6.85
CA TYR A 164 14.08 10.74 -5.39
C TYR A 164 15.18 9.95 -4.69
N GLN A 165 16.13 9.38 -5.43
CA GLN A 165 17.21 8.60 -4.86
C GLN A 165 18.29 9.52 -4.26
N GLY A 166 18.70 9.24 -3.03
CA GLY A 166 19.72 10.03 -2.33
C GLY A 166 19.21 11.34 -1.73
N GLU A 167 20.09 12.35 -1.70
CA GLU A 167 19.77 13.66 -1.13
C GLU A 167 18.86 14.48 -2.04
N GLN A 168 17.85 15.13 -1.47
CA GLN A 168 17.12 16.24 -2.05
C GLN A 168 18.14 17.35 -2.38
N LYS A 169 18.50 17.44 -3.66
CA LYS A 169 19.23 18.58 -4.18
C LYS A 169 18.34 19.82 -3.96
N ARG A 170 18.93 20.91 -3.45
CA ARG A 170 18.23 22.15 -3.06
C ARG A 170 17.40 22.79 -4.20
N ASP A 171 17.54 22.32 -5.43
CA ASP A 171 16.98 22.94 -6.63
C ASP A 171 15.61 22.39 -7.07
N PHE A 172 14.82 21.76 -6.19
CA PHE A 172 13.38 21.62 -6.43
C PHE A 172 12.65 22.96 -6.21
N GLY A 173 13.07 23.98 -6.96
CA GLY A 173 12.28 25.18 -7.27
C GLY A 173 12.15 26.25 -6.18
N GLU A 174 13.25 26.89 -5.76
CA GLU A 174 13.17 28.34 -5.50
C GLU A 174 13.19 29.07 -6.84
N ARG A 175 12.03 29.16 -7.49
CA ARG A 175 11.80 30.17 -8.53
C ARG A 175 11.14 31.38 -7.88
N GLY A 176 11.99 32.26 -7.33
CA GLY A 176 11.67 33.67 -7.08
C GLY A 176 11.18 34.00 -5.67
N GLY A 177 12.05 34.62 -4.89
CA GLY A 177 11.67 35.30 -3.65
C GLY A 177 12.86 35.62 -2.77
N GLU A 178 13.61 36.68 -3.10
CA GLU A 178 14.52 37.31 -2.13
C GLU A 178 13.74 37.68 -0.86
N GLY A 179 14.03 36.98 0.24
CA GLY A 179 13.44 37.27 1.53
C GLY A 179 14.24 36.61 2.64
N LYS A 180 15.22 37.34 3.19
CA LYS A 180 15.90 37.00 4.45
C LYS A 180 14.86 36.61 5.51
N LEU A 181 14.89 35.36 5.96
CA LEU A 181 14.35 34.99 7.27
C LEU A 181 15.41 34.17 8.02
N LYS A 182 16.14 34.93 8.84
CA LYS A 182 17.00 34.45 9.91
C LYS A 182 16.06 33.93 11.00
N VAL A 183 15.83 32.62 11.05
CA VAL A 183 15.18 31.99 12.20
C VAL A 183 16.26 31.28 13.00
N VAL A 184 16.58 31.88 14.13
CA VAL A 184 17.29 31.28 15.26
C VAL A 184 16.27 30.36 15.91
N SER A 185 16.45 29.03 15.87
CA SER A 185 15.59 28.14 16.64
C SER A 185 16.04 28.18 18.09
N GLU A 186 15.17 28.72 18.93
CA GLU A 186 15.32 28.83 20.37
C GLU A 186 15.44 27.45 21.03
N GLU A 187 16.35 27.46 21.99
CA GLU A 187 16.62 26.53 23.07
C GLU A 187 15.33 26.21 23.86
N TYR A 188 14.96 24.92 23.95
CA TYR A 188 14.08 24.48 25.04
C TYR A 188 14.94 24.18 26.26
N VAL A 189 15.04 25.18 27.13
CA VAL A 189 15.36 25.01 28.55
C VAL A 189 14.22 24.20 29.16
N THR A 190 14.52 23.01 29.67
CA THR A 190 13.64 22.35 30.65
C THR A 190 14.25 22.59 32.01
N ASP A 191 13.58 23.45 32.78
CA ASP A 191 13.96 23.77 34.15
C ASP A 191 13.98 22.48 34.99
N SER A 192 15.09 22.33 35.70
CA SER A 192 15.25 21.34 36.75
C SER A 192 14.35 21.74 37.92
N ALA A 193 13.37 20.91 38.26
CA ALA A 193 12.75 20.93 39.58
C ALA A 193 13.26 19.72 40.36
N SER A 194 14.23 19.98 41.22
CA SER A 194 14.75 19.07 42.23
C SER A 194 13.76 18.95 43.41
N SER A 195 13.62 17.71 43.88
CA SER A 195 13.43 17.27 45.29
C SER A 195 12.30 17.89 46.11
N GLU A 196 11.42 17.02 46.62
CA GLU A 196 11.12 17.01 48.06
C GLU A 196 10.74 15.59 48.52
N GLU A 197 11.53 15.09 49.48
CA GLU A 197 11.24 13.94 50.34
C GLU A 197 10.07 14.27 51.25
N PHE A 198 9.21 13.29 51.54
CA PHE A 198 8.26 13.34 52.65
C PHE A 198 8.06 11.92 53.21
N PRO A 199 7.64 11.80 54.48
CA PRO A 199 8.43 11.25 55.59
C PRO A 199 8.32 9.74 55.81
#